data_AF-A0A7W7ZQB2-F1
#
_entry.id   AF-A0A7W7ZQB2-F1
#
_cell.length_a   1.000
_cell.length_b   1.000
_cell.length_c   1.000
_cell.angle_alpha   90.00
_cell.angle_beta   90.00
_cell.angle_gamma   90.00
#
_symmetry.space_group_name_H-M   'P 1'
#
loop_
_entity.id
_entity.type
_entity.pdbx_description
1 polymer ?
#
loop_
_entity_poly.entity_id
_entity_poly.type
_entity_poly.pdbx_seq_one_letter_code
_entity_poly.pdbx_strand_id
1 'polypeptide(L)'
;MGTSSRVREAIKKIVFGETLVPQEFTLGLPDPQTEISVWLDCAGVLTDVTERHSIVCAAPMVVCVGFNSEQLPDKHNLSQVKLRLRREDGAKQILGELVLIQKSVVSKDQSHFVLFEPHSSRNFCLSRMRLGTHYLLHAYRQRKHDNTNGIVMTFLERRATMVMFIRPHPIVLGSVGNKDSGNIFPMNLFGNLGEGYFGFALRADRIAGELVEDAGRIAISTMPLSQGSMAYRLAKNHTKPLIDWNQLPFSVKPSPEFSIPIPEFTVRVRELKIEKITKVGSHRFFLAKMIRDETLSEAPAFCSIHGFYQSWRLKQIQERRKELESSLAIDALSKLGRSQSPTIKDTQQ
;
A
#
# COMPACT_ATOMS: atom_id res chain seq x y z
N MET A 1 5.78 -41.63 -10.90
CA MET A 1 5.43 -40.40 -10.14
C MET A 1 5.10 -39.16 -10.99
N GLY A 2 5.17 -39.18 -12.34
CA GLY A 2 4.97 -37.97 -13.16
C GLY A 2 3.52 -37.61 -13.59
N THR A 3 2.57 -38.54 -13.53
CA THR A 3 1.20 -38.33 -14.07
C THR A 3 0.31 -37.48 -13.17
N SER A 4 0.35 -37.69 -11.85
CA SER A 4 -0.44 -36.92 -10.88
C SER A 4 -0.09 -35.42 -10.85
N SER A 5 1.19 -35.07 -11.03
CA SER A 5 1.63 -33.66 -11.06
C SER A 5 1.07 -32.91 -12.27
N ARG A 6 1.12 -33.53 -13.46
CA ARG A 6 0.61 -32.92 -14.70
C ARG A 6 -0.89 -32.70 -14.66
N VAL A 7 -1.66 -33.66 -14.12
CA VAL A 7 -3.12 -33.52 -13.96
C VAL A 7 -3.43 -32.37 -13.00
N ARG A 8 -2.71 -32.26 -11.88
CA ARG A 8 -2.89 -31.16 -10.91
C ARG A 8 -2.57 -29.79 -11.51
N GLU A 9 -1.53 -29.69 -12.32
CA GLU A 9 -1.18 -28.46 -13.05
C GLU A 9 -2.22 -28.09 -14.09
N ALA A 10 -2.73 -29.06 -14.85
CA ALA A 10 -3.80 -28.84 -15.82
C ALA A 10 -5.08 -28.33 -15.12
N ILE A 11 -5.49 -28.95 -14.01
CA ILE A 11 -6.64 -28.49 -13.21
C ILE A 11 -6.41 -27.06 -12.70
N LYS A 12 -5.23 -26.76 -12.15
CA LYS A 12 -4.89 -25.40 -11.70
C LYS A 12 -4.98 -24.40 -12.85
N LYS A 13 -4.46 -24.75 -14.04
CA LYS A 13 -4.51 -23.89 -15.22
C LYS A 13 -5.94 -23.67 -15.71
N ILE A 14 -6.83 -24.66 -15.62
CA ILE A 14 -8.25 -24.50 -15.97
C ILE A 14 -8.95 -23.59 -14.95
N VAL A 15 -8.75 -23.84 -13.65
CA VAL A 15 -9.46 -23.14 -12.56
C VAL A 15 -8.97 -21.69 -12.37
N PHE A 16 -7.65 -21.48 -12.43
CA PHE A 16 -7.02 -20.18 -12.16
C PHE A 16 -6.49 -19.50 -13.42
N GLY A 17 -6.41 -20.19 -14.57
CA GLY A 17 -5.72 -19.64 -15.74
C GLY A 17 -4.28 -19.28 -15.43
N GLU A 18 -3.82 -18.19 -16.05
CA GLU A 18 -2.54 -17.55 -15.76
C GLU A 18 -2.63 -16.54 -14.61
N THR A 19 -3.68 -16.61 -13.78
CA THR A 19 -3.92 -15.65 -12.69
C THR A 19 -3.51 -16.18 -11.32
N LEU A 20 -2.84 -17.34 -11.28
CA LEU A 20 -2.24 -17.86 -10.05
C LEU A 20 -0.97 -17.08 -9.72
N VAL A 21 -1.15 -15.82 -9.40
CA VAL A 21 -0.10 -14.89 -9.03
C VAL A 21 -0.08 -14.72 -7.50
N PRO A 22 1.07 -14.44 -6.87
CA PRO A 22 1.14 -13.96 -5.49
C PRO A 22 0.07 -12.94 -5.13
N GLN A 23 -0.39 -12.95 -3.87
CA GLN A 23 -1.37 -11.96 -3.39
C GLN A 23 -0.83 -10.53 -3.45
N GLU A 24 0.44 -10.38 -3.11
CA GLU A 24 1.14 -9.11 -3.10
C GLU A 24 2.23 -9.14 -4.17
N PHE A 25 2.29 -8.09 -4.98
CA PHE A 25 3.31 -7.87 -5.98
C PHE A 25 3.96 -6.52 -5.77
N THR A 26 5.25 -6.45 -6.10
CA THR A 26 5.97 -5.18 -6.17
C THR A 26 6.32 -4.80 -7.60
N LEU A 27 6.21 -3.52 -7.93
CA LEU A 27 6.70 -2.96 -9.20
C LEU A 27 7.25 -1.54 -9.03
N GLY A 28 7.96 -1.07 -10.05
CA GLY A 28 8.46 0.30 -10.13
C GLY A 28 7.50 1.20 -10.89
N LEU A 29 7.09 2.32 -10.31
CA LEU A 29 6.26 3.33 -10.98
C LEU A 29 6.77 4.75 -10.68
N PRO A 30 6.48 5.75 -11.54
CA PRO A 30 6.64 7.15 -11.16
C PRO A 30 5.85 7.48 -9.87
N ASP A 31 6.36 8.42 -9.07
CA ASP A 31 5.68 8.96 -7.89
C ASP A 31 5.39 10.47 -8.10
N PRO A 32 4.12 10.91 -8.10
CA PRO A 32 2.90 10.11 -7.91
C PRO A 32 2.59 9.21 -9.11
N GLN A 33 2.03 8.03 -8.84
CA GLN A 33 1.52 7.16 -9.89
C GLN A 33 0.29 7.77 -10.55
N THR A 34 0.14 7.59 -11.87
CA THR A 34 -0.99 8.12 -12.65
C THR A 34 -1.84 7.03 -13.32
N GLU A 35 -1.54 5.74 -13.08
CA GLU A 35 -2.27 4.64 -13.71
C GLU A 35 -3.72 4.56 -13.23
N ILE A 36 -3.94 4.83 -11.92
CA ILE A 36 -5.22 4.66 -11.23
C ILE A 36 -5.64 5.94 -10.51
N SER A 37 -6.84 6.43 -10.82
CA SER A 37 -7.54 7.48 -10.08
C SER A 37 -8.59 6.90 -9.14
N VAL A 38 -8.87 7.61 -8.06
CA VAL A 38 -9.83 7.22 -7.02
C VAL A 38 -10.90 8.30 -6.93
N TRP A 39 -12.15 7.90 -7.15
CA TRP A 39 -13.29 8.80 -7.18
C TRP A 39 -14.27 8.45 -6.08
N LEU A 40 -14.75 9.45 -5.36
CA LEU A 40 -15.83 9.31 -4.40
C LEU A 40 -17.15 9.72 -5.07
N ASP A 41 -18.14 8.83 -5.01
CA ASP A 41 -19.51 9.06 -5.46
C ASP A 41 -20.40 9.29 -4.23
N CYS A 42 -20.81 10.53 -4.03
CA CYS A 42 -21.71 10.97 -2.96
C CYS A 42 -23.02 11.42 -3.61
N ALA A 43 -24.07 10.60 -3.52
CA ALA A 43 -25.38 10.89 -4.09
C ALA A 43 -25.35 11.27 -5.60
N GLY A 44 -24.47 10.64 -6.39
CA GLY A 44 -24.30 10.91 -7.82
C GLY A 44 -23.28 11.99 -8.15
N VAL A 45 -22.81 12.77 -7.17
CA VAL A 45 -21.72 13.72 -7.34
C VAL A 45 -20.39 12.95 -7.25
N LEU A 46 -19.62 13.01 -8.34
CA LEU A 46 -18.31 12.38 -8.43
C LEU A 46 -17.21 13.40 -8.09
N THR A 47 -16.45 13.13 -7.04
CA THR A 47 -15.30 13.93 -6.61
C THR A 47 -14.02 13.12 -6.76
N ASP A 48 -13.00 13.68 -7.40
CA ASP A 48 -11.68 13.07 -7.43
C ASP A 48 -11.03 13.17 -6.04
N VAL A 49 -10.71 12.02 -5.46
CA VAL A 49 -10.06 11.89 -4.16
C VAL A 49 -8.73 11.15 -4.27
N THR A 50 -8.14 11.05 -5.47
CA THR A 50 -6.88 10.32 -5.74
C THR A 50 -5.77 10.72 -4.78
N GLU A 51 -5.62 12.02 -4.51
CA GLU A 51 -4.63 12.58 -3.58
C GLU A 51 -5.28 13.12 -2.28
N ARG A 52 -6.47 12.59 -1.93
CA ARG A 52 -7.23 13.01 -0.75
C ARG A 52 -7.76 11.83 0.05
N HIS A 53 -7.08 10.69 0.00
CA HIS A 53 -7.44 9.51 0.77
C HIS A 53 -6.23 8.74 1.31
N SER A 54 -6.46 7.98 2.38
CA SER A 54 -5.46 7.11 3.00
C SER A 54 -6.12 5.88 3.63
N ILE A 55 -5.42 4.74 3.65
CA ILE A 55 -5.82 3.57 4.44
C ILE A 55 -5.37 3.81 5.88
N VAL A 56 -6.31 3.80 6.82
CA VAL A 56 -6.07 4.14 8.23
C VAL A 56 -5.88 2.92 9.11
N CYS A 57 -6.51 1.81 8.76
CA CYS A 57 -6.40 0.57 9.54
C CYS A 57 -6.76 -0.59 8.63
N ALA A 58 -6.07 -1.73 8.81
CA ALA A 58 -6.40 -2.97 8.09
C ALA A 58 -7.47 -3.82 8.80
N ALA A 59 -7.55 -3.75 10.15
CA ALA A 59 -8.51 -4.52 10.95
C ALA A 59 -9.03 -3.70 12.16
N PRO A 60 -10.29 -3.21 12.13
CA PRO A 60 -11.17 -3.22 10.96
C PRO A 60 -10.59 -2.38 9.82
N MET A 61 -10.98 -2.68 8.58
CA MET A 61 -10.55 -1.89 7.43
C MET A 61 -11.21 -0.51 7.50
N VAL A 62 -10.40 0.56 7.57
CA VAL A 62 -10.89 1.95 7.59
C VAL A 62 -10.15 2.77 6.55
N VAL A 63 -10.90 3.56 5.76
CA VAL A 63 -10.38 4.55 4.82
C VAL A 63 -10.66 5.95 5.36
N CYS A 64 -9.68 6.84 5.28
CA CYS A 64 -9.88 8.27 5.50
C CYS A 64 -9.97 8.98 4.17
N VAL A 65 -10.93 9.90 4.04
CA VAL A 65 -10.99 10.86 2.93
C VAL A 65 -10.99 12.28 3.51
N GLY A 66 -10.14 13.14 2.96
CA GLY A 66 -10.05 14.54 3.34
C GLY A 66 -10.96 15.42 2.49
N PHE A 67 -11.63 16.37 3.15
CA PHE A 67 -12.53 17.35 2.56
C PHE A 67 -12.21 18.74 3.07
N ASN A 68 -12.41 19.73 2.22
CA ASN A 68 -12.43 21.13 2.62
C ASN A 68 -13.81 21.45 3.22
N SER A 69 -13.89 22.46 4.09
CA SER A 69 -15.16 22.89 4.70
C SER A 69 -16.28 23.10 3.67
N GLU A 70 -15.94 23.71 2.53
CA GLU A 70 -16.87 24.00 1.42
C GLU A 70 -17.29 22.76 0.63
N GLN A 71 -16.54 21.66 0.75
CA GLN A 71 -16.72 20.44 -0.04
C GLN A 71 -17.28 19.28 0.79
N LEU A 72 -17.50 19.49 2.09
CA LEU A 72 -18.04 18.45 2.96
C LEU A 72 -19.50 18.15 2.54
N PRO A 73 -19.79 16.93 2.07
CA PRO A 73 -21.17 16.59 1.73
C PRO A 73 -22.07 16.62 2.96
N ASP A 74 -23.34 16.96 2.77
CA ASP A 74 -24.34 16.88 3.85
C ASP A 74 -24.34 15.50 4.51
N LYS A 75 -24.64 15.46 5.82
CA LYS A 75 -24.68 14.21 6.60
C LYS A 75 -25.55 13.13 5.95
N HIS A 76 -26.65 13.51 5.30
CA HIS A 76 -27.51 12.58 4.59
C HIS A 76 -26.78 11.90 3.41
N ASN A 77 -25.97 12.66 2.67
CA ASN A 77 -25.20 12.19 1.52
C ASN A 77 -23.97 11.35 1.91
N LEU A 78 -23.53 11.43 3.17
CA LEU A 78 -22.43 10.63 3.71
C LEU A 78 -22.85 9.25 4.25
N SER A 79 -24.15 8.99 4.35
CA SER A 79 -24.67 7.72 4.90
C SER A 79 -24.25 6.50 4.07
N GLN A 80 -24.14 6.66 2.75
CA GLN A 80 -23.66 5.62 1.84
C GLN A 80 -22.93 6.25 0.66
N VAL A 81 -21.61 6.17 0.67
CA VAL A 81 -20.76 6.69 -0.41
C VAL A 81 -20.09 5.54 -1.15
N LYS A 82 -19.76 5.73 -2.43
CA LYS A 82 -19.03 4.72 -3.20
C LYS A 82 -17.65 5.22 -3.58
N LEU A 83 -16.62 4.50 -3.19
CA LEU A 83 -15.25 4.76 -3.63
C LEU A 83 -14.98 3.89 -4.86
N ARG A 84 -14.70 4.51 -6.01
CA ARG A 84 -14.44 3.83 -7.29
C ARG A 84 -12.99 4.04 -7.72
N LEU A 85 -12.29 2.95 -7.97
CA LEU A 85 -10.94 2.97 -8.53
C LEU A 85 -11.04 2.79 -10.03
N ARG A 86 -10.54 3.77 -10.78
CA ARG A 86 -10.66 3.86 -12.23
C ARG A 86 -9.29 3.90 -12.87
N ARG A 87 -9.21 3.35 -14.08
CA ARG A 87 -8.04 3.54 -14.94
C ARG A 87 -8.09 4.94 -15.55
N GLU A 88 -6.92 5.58 -15.63
CA GLU A 88 -6.82 6.95 -16.16
C GLU A 88 -6.64 7.02 -17.69
N ASP A 89 -6.43 5.89 -18.37
CA ASP A 89 -6.49 5.86 -19.82
C ASP A 89 -7.93 6.12 -20.29
N GLY A 90 -8.12 6.83 -21.40
CA GLY A 90 -9.39 7.47 -21.80
C GLY A 90 -10.68 6.63 -21.80
N ALA A 91 -10.59 5.31 -21.59
CA ALA A 91 -11.72 4.42 -21.36
C ALA A 91 -12.38 4.57 -19.97
N LYS A 92 -11.72 5.19 -18.97
CA LYS A 92 -12.23 5.42 -17.60
C LYS A 92 -12.87 4.16 -16.95
N GLN A 93 -12.28 2.99 -17.22
CA GLN A 93 -12.80 1.71 -16.76
C GLN A 93 -12.75 1.60 -15.24
N ILE A 94 -13.85 1.19 -14.60
CA ILE A 94 -13.90 0.89 -13.17
C ILE A 94 -13.25 -0.47 -12.91
N LEU A 95 -12.19 -0.49 -12.09
CA LEU A 95 -11.46 -1.71 -11.71
C LEU A 95 -11.85 -2.20 -10.32
N GLY A 96 -12.32 -1.31 -9.46
CA GLY A 96 -12.79 -1.65 -8.12
C GLY A 96 -13.81 -0.66 -7.59
N GLU A 97 -14.67 -1.14 -6.70
CA GLU A 97 -15.67 -0.33 -6.02
C GLU A 97 -15.81 -0.76 -4.55
N LEU A 98 -15.84 0.20 -3.64
CA LEU A 98 -16.20 0.02 -2.25
C LEU A 98 -17.46 0.82 -1.95
N VAL A 99 -18.45 0.20 -1.33
CA VAL A 99 -19.54 0.92 -0.68
C VAL A 99 -19.09 1.16 0.75
N LEU A 100 -19.11 2.42 1.17
CA LEU A 100 -18.55 2.91 2.41
C LEU A 100 -19.67 3.50 3.29
N ILE A 101 -19.58 3.26 4.59
CA ILE A 101 -20.42 3.89 5.61
C ILE A 101 -19.53 4.77 6.47
N GLN A 102 -19.99 5.98 6.76
CA GLN A 102 -19.29 6.90 7.65
C GLN A 102 -19.22 6.31 9.07
N LYS A 103 -18.01 6.27 9.62
CA LYS A 103 -17.73 5.86 11.00
C LYS A 103 -17.58 7.05 11.94
N SER A 104 -16.74 8.01 11.56
CA SER A 104 -16.43 9.17 12.39
C SER A 104 -15.85 10.30 11.56
N VAL A 105 -15.84 11.51 12.10
CA VAL A 105 -15.19 12.68 11.46
C VAL A 105 -14.13 13.21 12.42
N VAL A 106 -12.94 13.46 11.89
CA VAL A 106 -11.88 14.19 12.57
C VAL A 106 -11.78 15.55 11.89
N SER A 107 -11.86 16.65 12.63
CA SER A 107 -11.74 17.99 12.05
C SER A 107 -10.50 18.69 12.61
N LYS A 108 -9.85 19.49 11.77
CA LYS A 108 -8.71 20.32 12.12
C LYS A 108 -8.72 21.53 11.18
N ASP A 109 -8.66 22.72 11.76
CA ASP A 109 -8.79 23.99 11.03
C ASP A 109 -10.05 24.00 10.15
N GLN A 110 -9.90 24.25 8.85
CA GLN A 110 -10.98 24.23 7.85
C GLN A 110 -11.08 22.89 7.09
N SER A 111 -10.39 21.85 7.57
CA SER A 111 -10.35 20.54 6.92
C SER A 111 -11.10 19.49 7.75
N HIS A 112 -11.83 18.63 7.06
CA HIS A 112 -12.56 17.52 7.63
C HIS A 112 -12.05 16.20 7.07
N PHE A 113 -11.71 15.27 7.95
CA PHE A 113 -11.19 13.95 7.63
C PHE A 113 -12.24 12.92 8.04
N VAL A 114 -12.97 12.39 7.06
CA VAL A 114 -14.05 11.45 7.31
C VAL A 114 -13.50 10.03 7.23
N LEU A 115 -13.68 9.28 8.32
CA LEU A 115 -13.32 7.87 8.40
C LEU A 115 -14.51 7.02 7.98
N PHE A 116 -14.25 6.08 7.07
CA PHE A 116 -15.24 5.20 6.49
C PHE A 116 -14.88 3.74 6.71
N GLU A 117 -15.89 2.91 6.95
CA GLU A 117 -15.77 1.45 6.94
C GLU A 117 -16.39 0.87 5.67
N PRO A 118 -15.81 -0.19 5.09
CA PRO A 118 -16.39 -0.86 3.94
C PRO A 118 -17.64 -1.65 4.37
N HIS A 119 -18.75 -1.35 3.72
CA HIS A 119 -19.99 -2.12 3.80
C HIS A 119 -20.07 -3.18 2.70
N SER A 120 -19.54 -2.89 1.51
CA SER A 120 -19.39 -3.89 0.45
C SER A 120 -18.16 -3.61 -0.42
N SER A 121 -17.69 -4.63 -1.13
CA SER A 121 -16.52 -4.53 -2.00
C SER A 121 -16.75 -5.31 -3.31
N ARG A 122 -16.39 -4.71 -4.43
CA ARG A 122 -16.42 -5.32 -5.77
C ARG A 122 -15.07 -5.11 -6.44
N ASN A 123 -14.52 -6.18 -6.98
CA ASN A 123 -13.29 -6.16 -7.76
C ASN A 123 -13.65 -6.58 -9.20
N PHE A 124 -13.17 -5.82 -10.18
CA PHE A 124 -13.46 -6.02 -11.60
C PHE A 124 -12.20 -6.40 -12.40
N CYS A 125 -11.04 -6.58 -11.74
CA CYS A 125 -9.79 -6.97 -12.39
C CYS A 125 -9.85 -8.40 -12.98
N LEU A 126 -10.66 -9.28 -12.38
CA LEU A 126 -10.83 -10.67 -12.80
C LEU A 126 -12.32 -10.99 -13.04
N SER A 127 -12.60 -12.04 -13.81
CA SER A 127 -13.98 -12.53 -13.98
C SER A 127 -14.53 -13.09 -12.67
N ARG A 128 -15.85 -13.06 -12.50
CA ARG A 128 -16.52 -13.51 -11.26
C ARG A 128 -16.14 -14.93 -10.85
N MET A 129 -16.05 -15.86 -11.81
CA MET A 129 -15.64 -17.24 -11.55
C MET A 129 -14.22 -17.31 -10.98
N ARG A 130 -13.27 -16.57 -11.57
CA ARG A 130 -11.87 -16.55 -11.10
C ARG A 130 -11.73 -15.86 -9.74
N LEU A 131 -12.47 -14.79 -9.49
CA LEU A 131 -12.51 -14.16 -8.17
C LEU A 131 -13.02 -15.13 -7.11
N GLY A 132 -14.11 -15.85 -7.41
CA GLY A 132 -14.66 -16.87 -6.52
C GLY A 132 -13.66 -17.96 -6.17
N THR A 133 -12.94 -18.50 -7.16
CA THR A 133 -11.93 -19.55 -6.94
C THR A 133 -10.75 -19.04 -6.10
N HIS A 134 -10.28 -17.81 -6.35
CA HIS A 134 -9.24 -17.19 -5.52
C HIS A 134 -9.72 -16.93 -4.08
N TYR A 135 -10.94 -16.45 -3.88
CA TYR A 135 -11.51 -16.26 -2.54
C TYR A 135 -11.63 -17.57 -1.76
N LEU A 136 -12.07 -18.65 -2.41
CA LEU A 136 -12.12 -19.98 -1.79
C LEU A 136 -10.71 -20.48 -1.44
N LEU A 137 -9.73 -20.31 -2.33
CA LEU A 137 -8.34 -20.66 -2.07
C LEU A 137 -7.77 -19.88 -0.89
N HIS A 138 -8.06 -18.58 -0.79
CA HIS A 138 -7.62 -17.73 0.32
C HIS A 138 -8.26 -18.16 1.65
N ALA A 139 -9.57 -18.40 1.67
CA ALA A 139 -10.27 -18.91 2.85
C ALA A 139 -9.69 -20.26 3.30
N TYR A 140 -9.40 -21.16 2.35
CA TYR A 140 -8.78 -22.44 2.64
C TYR A 140 -7.37 -22.31 3.23
N ARG A 141 -6.51 -21.47 2.63
CA ARG A 141 -5.15 -21.23 3.13
C ARG A 141 -5.15 -20.62 4.52
N GLN A 142 -6.05 -19.66 4.77
CA GLN A 142 -6.21 -19.04 6.08
C GLN A 142 -6.66 -20.04 7.14
N ARG A 143 -7.53 -21.00 6.79
CA ARG A 143 -7.93 -22.07 7.71
C ARG A 143 -6.76 -23.00 8.06
N LYS A 144 -5.77 -23.14 7.17
CA LYS A 144 -4.62 -24.03 7.36
C LYS A 144 -3.42 -23.40 8.05
N HIS A 145 -3.28 -22.08 7.97
CA HIS A 145 -2.18 -21.35 8.59
C HIS A 145 -2.72 -20.46 9.68
N ASP A 146 -2.26 -20.70 10.91
CA ASP A 146 -2.47 -19.75 12.00
C ASP A 146 -1.89 -18.40 11.58
N ASN A 147 -2.67 -17.36 11.85
CA ASN A 147 -2.44 -16.02 11.35
C ASN A 147 -1.22 -15.40 12.06
N THR A 148 -0.01 -15.70 11.59
CA THR A 148 1.27 -15.43 12.26
C THR A 148 1.53 -13.96 12.57
N ASN A 149 0.82 -13.04 11.90
CA ASN A 149 1.02 -11.60 12.05
C ASN A 149 0.14 -10.94 13.12
N GLY A 150 -0.72 -11.71 13.81
CA GLY A 150 -1.56 -11.22 14.91
C GLY A 150 -2.76 -10.35 14.50
N ILE A 151 -2.96 -10.10 13.20
CA ILE A 151 -4.08 -9.29 12.69
C ILE A 151 -5.09 -10.22 12.01
N VAL A 152 -6.28 -10.34 12.59
CA VAL A 152 -7.39 -11.09 12.03
C VAL A 152 -8.30 -10.15 11.26
N MET A 153 -8.36 -10.32 9.94
CA MET A 153 -9.29 -9.60 9.07
C MET A 153 -10.47 -10.47 8.68
N THR A 154 -11.66 -9.88 8.65
CA THR A 154 -12.87 -10.48 8.08
C THR A 154 -12.74 -10.66 6.56
N PHE A 155 -13.63 -11.46 5.97
CA PHE A 155 -13.64 -11.66 4.53
C PHE A 155 -13.89 -10.36 3.75
N LEU A 156 -14.78 -9.50 4.24
CA LEU A 156 -15.08 -8.21 3.63
C LEU A 156 -13.88 -7.26 3.71
N GLU A 157 -13.22 -7.17 4.86
CA GLU A 157 -12.03 -6.33 5.06
C GLU A 157 -10.92 -6.72 4.11
N ARG A 158 -10.63 -8.03 3.97
CA ARG A 158 -9.61 -8.53 3.03
C ARG A 158 -9.94 -8.10 1.60
N ARG A 159 -11.19 -8.28 1.17
CA ARG A 159 -11.64 -7.87 -0.17
C ARG A 159 -11.54 -6.36 -0.37
N ALA A 160 -11.90 -5.58 0.64
CA ALA A 160 -11.77 -4.13 0.59
C ALA A 160 -10.30 -3.70 0.45
N THR A 161 -9.39 -4.31 1.21
CA THR A 161 -7.94 -4.09 1.06
C THR A 161 -7.44 -4.49 -0.32
N MET A 162 -7.86 -5.63 -0.86
CA MET A 162 -7.50 -6.04 -2.24
C MET A 162 -7.95 -5.02 -3.28
N VAL A 163 -9.11 -4.37 -3.08
CA VAL A 163 -9.60 -3.30 -3.95
C VAL A 163 -8.78 -2.03 -3.76
N MET A 164 -8.46 -1.63 -2.53
CA MET A 164 -7.61 -0.44 -2.32
C MET A 164 -6.24 -0.61 -2.98
N PHE A 165 -5.62 -1.79 -2.90
CA PHE A 165 -4.35 -2.13 -3.54
C PHE A 165 -4.45 -2.35 -5.08
N ILE A 166 -5.56 -1.95 -5.72
CA ILE A 166 -5.59 -1.72 -7.17
C ILE A 166 -4.81 -0.46 -7.50
N ARG A 167 -4.97 0.62 -6.70
CA ARG A 167 -4.04 1.76 -6.80
C ARG A 167 -2.69 1.29 -6.24
N PRO A 168 -1.59 1.46 -6.98
CA PRO A 168 -0.25 1.16 -6.47
C PRO A 168 0.05 1.98 -5.21
N HIS A 169 0.42 1.28 -4.13
CA HIS A 169 0.79 1.90 -2.86
C HIS A 169 2.31 1.92 -2.73
N PRO A 170 2.96 3.09 -2.75
CA PRO A 170 4.39 3.15 -2.53
C PRO A 170 4.75 2.57 -1.16
N ILE A 171 5.83 1.80 -1.10
CA ILE A 171 6.46 1.38 0.14
C ILE A 171 7.53 2.43 0.45
N VAL A 172 7.43 3.02 1.62
CA VAL A 172 8.30 4.11 2.07
C VAL A 172 9.02 3.71 3.34
N LEU A 173 10.10 4.41 3.68
CA LEU A 173 10.73 4.33 4.99
C LEU A 173 10.33 5.53 5.83
N GLY A 174 9.76 5.29 7.00
CA GLY A 174 9.55 6.31 8.02
C GLY A 174 10.77 6.39 8.93
N SER A 175 11.40 7.56 8.99
CA SER A 175 12.51 7.88 9.90
C SER A 175 12.04 8.81 11.02
N VAL A 176 12.45 8.52 12.25
CA VAL A 176 12.23 9.37 13.44
C VAL A 176 13.51 9.52 14.24
N GLY A 177 13.63 10.63 14.97
CA GLY A 177 14.78 10.93 15.82
C GLY A 177 15.82 11.85 15.16
N ASN A 178 17.08 11.70 15.54
CA ASN A 178 18.23 12.46 15.09
C ASN A 178 19.41 11.51 14.78
N LYS A 179 20.60 12.06 14.51
CA LYS A 179 21.81 11.29 14.18
C LYS A 179 22.30 10.38 15.31
N ASP A 180 22.01 10.73 16.56
CA ASP A 180 22.50 9.99 17.73
C ASP A 180 21.50 8.95 18.24
N SER A 181 20.21 9.17 17.96
CA SER A 181 19.12 8.34 18.47
C SER A 181 17.94 8.39 17.52
N GLY A 182 17.43 7.24 17.11
CA GLY A 182 16.27 7.19 16.22
C GLY A 182 15.96 5.80 15.71
N ASN A 183 15.04 5.75 14.76
CA ASN A 183 14.62 4.52 14.12
C ASN A 183 14.19 4.78 12.68
N ILE A 184 14.32 3.75 11.83
CA ILE A 184 13.84 3.73 10.45
C ILE A 184 13.11 2.41 10.19
N PHE A 185 11.90 2.47 9.64
CA PHE A 185 11.07 1.30 9.41
C PHE A 185 10.21 1.46 8.14
N PRO A 186 9.88 0.36 7.45
CA PRO A 186 9.03 0.43 6.27
C PRO A 186 7.57 0.74 6.64
N MET A 187 6.82 1.37 5.76
CA MET A 187 5.36 1.47 5.87
C MET A 187 4.72 1.61 4.50
N ASN A 188 3.43 1.28 4.41
CA ASN A 188 2.63 1.39 3.18
C ASN A 188 1.18 1.85 3.42
N LEU A 189 0.81 2.13 4.67
CA LEU A 189 -0.51 2.66 5.03
C LEU A 189 -0.40 4.17 5.23
N PHE A 190 -0.46 4.91 4.13
CA PHE A 190 -0.42 6.36 4.15
C PHE A 190 -1.08 6.98 2.90
N GLY A 191 -1.30 8.29 2.93
CA GLY A 191 -1.79 9.06 1.79
C GLY A 191 -1.94 10.54 2.10
N ASN A 192 -1.95 11.35 1.04
CA ASN A 192 -2.29 12.77 1.12
C ASN A 192 -3.80 12.91 1.43
N LEU A 193 -4.15 13.89 2.26
CA LEU A 193 -5.52 14.17 2.67
C LEU A 193 -6.00 15.56 2.22
N GLY A 194 -5.27 16.24 1.33
CA GLY A 194 -5.56 17.59 0.86
C GLY A 194 -5.09 18.68 1.84
N GLU A 195 -5.03 19.93 1.37
CA GLU A 195 -4.71 21.12 2.19
C GLU A 195 -3.42 21.01 3.02
N GLY A 196 -2.41 20.31 2.49
CA GLY A 196 -1.15 20.07 3.20
C GLY A 196 -1.24 19.07 4.34
N TYR A 197 -2.34 18.33 4.48
CA TYR A 197 -2.48 17.26 5.45
C TYR A 197 -2.09 15.91 4.87
N PHE A 198 -1.53 15.08 5.74
CA PHE A 198 -1.07 13.74 5.42
C PHE A 198 -1.54 12.77 6.50
N GLY A 199 -2.08 11.62 6.08
CA GLY A 199 -2.56 10.59 6.98
C GLY A 199 -1.74 9.33 6.83
N PHE A 200 -1.24 8.78 7.94
CA PHE A 200 -0.58 7.48 7.94
C PHE A 200 -0.94 6.67 9.19
N ALA A 201 -0.73 5.35 9.11
CA ALA A 201 -1.11 4.44 10.16
C ALA A 201 0.03 3.49 10.52
N LEU A 202 0.22 3.28 11.82
CA LEU A 202 1.15 2.31 12.37
C LEU A 202 0.42 1.34 13.29
N ARG A 203 0.86 0.09 13.31
CA ARG A 203 0.29 -0.89 14.22
C ARG A 203 0.42 -0.45 15.67
N ALA A 204 -0.66 -0.60 16.44
CA ALA A 204 -0.72 -0.17 17.84
C ALA A 204 0.12 -1.07 18.77
N ASP A 205 0.43 -2.30 18.36
CA ASP A 205 1.23 -3.27 19.13
C ASP A 205 2.74 -3.21 18.80
N ARG A 206 3.18 -2.17 18.09
CA ARG A 206 4.58 -1.97 17.68
C ARG A 206 5.13 -0.67 18.26
N ILE A 207 6.40 -0.70 18.66
CA ILE A 207 7.12 0.42 19.29
C ILE A 207 7.25 1.61 18.32
N ALA A 208 7.32 1.36 17.01
CA ALA A 208 7.41 2.41 16.00
C ALA A 208 6.34 3.50 16.13
N GLY A 209 5.11 3.15 16.52
CA GLY A 209 4.04 4.14 16.72
C GLY A 209 4.31 5.07 17.90
N GLU A 210 4.85 4.53 19.00
CA GLU A 210 5.19 5.29 20.21
C GLU A 210 6.36 6.23 19.93
N LEU A 211 7.39 5.79 19.19
CA LEU A 211 8.51 6.65 18.81
C LEU A 211 8.08 7.86 17.96
N VAL A 212 7.11 7.67 17.06
CA VAL A 212 6.56 8.77 16.25
C VAL A 212 5.73 9.73 17.10
N GLU A 213 4.92 9.19 18.01
CA GLU A 213 4.12 9.95 18.97
C GLU A 213 5.02 10.82 19.86
N ASP A 214 6.05 10.23 20.46
CA ASP A 214 7.02 10.90 21.32
C ASP A 214 7.82 11.97 20.56
N ALA A 215 8.24 11.69 19.33
CA ALA A 215 9.01 12.63 18.52
C ALA A 215 8.16 13.81 18.00
N GLY A 216 6.85 13.62 17.80
CA GLY A 216 5.94 14.62 17.23
C GLY A 216 6.22 15.00 15.77
N ARG A 217 7.18 14.32 15.11
CA ARG A 217 7.60 14.55 13.73
C ARG A 217 8.19 13.29 13.10
N ILE A 218 8.08 13.18 11.78
CA ILE A 218 8.59 12.04 11.00
C ILE A 218 9.04 12.51 9.61
N ALA A 219 10.09 11.90 9.07
CA ALA A 219 10.46 12.01 7.66
C ALA A 219 10.07 10.72 6.93
N ILE A 220 9.32 10.84 5.84
CA ILE A 220 8.90 9.73 4.99
C ILE A 220 9.72 9.76 3.70
N SER A 221 10.49 8.71 3.46
CA SER A 221 11.33 8.53 2.28
C SER A 221 10.73 7.53 1.29
N THR A 222 10.33 7.99 0.11
CA THR A 222 9.98 7.10 -1.01
C THR A 222 11.21 6.35 -1.49
N MET A 223 11.11 5.01 -1.52
CA MET A 223 12.20 4.15 -1.95
C MET A 223 12.16 3.90 -3.46
N PRO A 224 13.31 3.82 -4.15
CA PRO A 224 13.35 3.33 -5.53
C PRO A 224 13.17 1.81 -5.57
N LEU A 225 12.63 1.27 -6.67
CA LEU A 225 12.44 -0.17 -6.89
C LEU A 225 13.73 -0.97 -6.68
N SER A 226 14.87 -0.42 -7.11
CA SER A 226 16.20 -1.06 -6.98
C SER A 226 16.60 -1.35 -5.53
N GLN A 227 15.98 -0.67 -4.55
CA GLN A 227 16.21 -0.84 -3.12
C GLN A 227 15.08 -1.62 -2.42
N GLY A 228 14.14 -2.20 -3.16
CA GLY A 228 12.94 -2.84 -2.59
C GLY A 228 13.22 -3.95 -1.57
N SER A 229 14.31 -4.70 -1.75
CA SER A 229 14.71 -5.74 -0.77
C SER A 229 15.09 -5.18 0.60
N MET A 230 15.48 -3.91 0.66
CA MET A 230 15.82 -3.24 1.89
C MET A 230 14.60 -3.06 2.80
N ALA A 231 13.42 -2.80 2.24
CA ALA A 231 12.19 -2.64 3.02
C ALA A 231 11.91 -3.88 3.87
N TYR A 232 12.02 -5.07 3.28
CA TYR A 232 11.80 -6.33 3.99
C TYR A 232 12.85 -6.58 5.08
N ARG A 233 14.12 -6.23 4.83
CA ARG A 233 15.20 -6.35 5.84
C ARG A 233 14.98 -5.43 7.05
N LEU A 234 14.41 -4.25 6.81
CA LEU A 234 14.12 -3.25 7.84
C LEU A 234 12.79 -3.49 8.57
N ALA A 235 11.94 -4.42 8.14
CA ALA A 235 10.66 -4.70 8.80
C ALA A 235 10.80 -5.06 10.29
N LYS A 236 11.92 -5.68 10.69
CA LYS A 236 12.25 -5.97 12.10
C LYS A 236 12.46 -4.72 12.96
N ASN A 237 12.68 -3.56 12.36
CA ASN A 237 12.88 -2.32 13.10
C ASN A 237 11.59 -1.77 13.71
N HIS A 238 10.41 -2.22 13.27
CA HIS A 238 9.13 -1.85 13.89
C HIS A 238 9.03 -2.20 15.39
N THR A 239 9.81 -3.18 15.85
CA THR A 239 9.83 -3.64 17.25
C THR A 239 11.09 -3.20 17.99
N LYS A 240 11.94 -2.38 17.37
CA LYS A 240 13.15 -1.87 18.02
C LYS A 240 12.86 -0.46 18.55
N PRO A 241 13.31 -0.13 19.77
CA PRO A 241 13.21 1.24 20.28
C PRO A 241 14.20 2.18 19.56
N LEU A 242 15.41 1.70 19.30
CA LEU A 242 16.48 2.46 18.64
C LEU A 242 17.25 1.56 17.67
N ILE A 243 17.89 2.20 16.70
CA ILE A 243 18.85 1.57 15.80
C ILE A 243 20.18 2.32 15.85
N ASP A 244 21.25 1.62 15.48
CA ASP A 244 22.52 2.26 15.14
C ASP A 244 22.51 2.63 13.65
N TRP A 245 22.51 3.93 13.36
CA TRP A 245 22.53 4.44 11.99
C TRP A 245 23.75 3.98 11.20
N ASN A 246 24.90 3.74 11.86
CA ASN A 246 26.14 3.29 11.22
C ASN A 246 26.10 1.80 10.83
N GLN A 247 25.17 1.03 11.41
CA GLN A 247 24.96 -0.38 11.06
C GLN A 247 23.94 -0.58 9.94
N LEU A 248 23.39 0.51 9.39
CA LEU A 248 22.51 0.42 8.23
C LEU A 248 23.32 0.00 6.99
N PRO A 249 22.75 -0.83 6.12
CA PRO A 249 23.40 -1.28 4.89
C PRO A 249 23.38 -0.21 3.77
N PHE A 250 23.23 1.06 4.13
CA PHE A 250 23.21 2.21 3.23
C PHE A 250 23.58 3.48 4.00
N SER A 251 24.10 4.46 3.28
CA SER A 251 24.39 5.79 3.80
C SER A 251 23.12 6.60 4.08
N VAL A 252 23.20 7.48 5.07
CA VAL A 252 22.13 8.40 5.44
C VAL A 252 22.60 9.85 5.32
N LYS A 253 21.67 10.74 4.97
CA LYS A 253 21.84 12.20 4.95
C LYS A 253 20.77 12.86 5.81
N PRO A 254 20.98 14.07 6.36
CA PRO A 254 19.93 14.79 7.08
C PRO A 254 18.80 15.18 6.12
N SER A 255 17.56 15.07 6.59
CA SER A 255 16.40 15.62 5.88
C SER A 255 16.42 17.16 5.91
N PRO A 256 15.81 17.84 4.91
CA PRO A 256 15.95 19.28 4.74
C PRO A 256 15.51 20.14 5.93
N GLU A 257 14.35 19.87 6.52
CA GLU A 257 13.72 20.71 7.55
C GLU A 257 14.07 20.22 8.97
N PHE A 258 13.86 18.94 9.24
CA PHE A 258 13.99 18.39 10.60
C PHE A 258 15.37 17.81 10.88
N SER A 259 16.27 17.75 9.89
CA SER A 259 17.57 17.09 10.01
C SER A 259 17.50 15.63 10.50
N ILE A 260 16.38 14.95 10.21
CA ILE A 260 16.16 13.53 10.53
C ILE A 260 16.99 12.70 9.55
N PRO A 261 17.74 11.67 9.98
CA PRO A 261 18.48 10.81 9.06
C PRO A 261 17.55 10.07 8.08
N ILE A 262 17.76 10.31 6.79
CA ILE A 262 17.06 9.64 5.69
C ILE A 262 18.05 8.93 4.77
N PRO A 263 17.68 7.84 4.08
CA PRO A 263 18.56 7.18 3.12
C PRO A 263 18.99 8.11 1.98
N GLU A 264 20.24 8.04 1.56
CA GLU A 264 20.72 8.88 0.44
C GLU A 264 20.01 8.58 -0.89
N PHE A 265 19.59 7.33 -1.09
CA PHE A 265 18.86 6.88 -2.30
C PHE A 265 17.39 7.31 -2.35
N THR A 266 16.92 8.11 -1.39
CA THR A 266 15.52 8.56 -1.32
C THR A 266 15.09 9.25 -2.61
N VAL A 267 13.98 8.80 -3.21
CA VAL A 267 13.39 9.38 -4.44
C VAL A 267 12.65 10.67 -4.13
N ARG A 268 11.89 10.68 -3.05
CA ARG A 268 11.11 11.83 -2.56
C ARG A 268 11.07 11.78 -1.05
N VAL A 269 11.24 12.93 -0.40
CA VAL A 269 11.13 13.07 1.05
C VAL A 269 9.94 13.94 1.40
N ARG A 270 9.15 13.49 2.38
CA ARG A 270 8.05 14.24 2.98
C ARG A 270 8.28 14.36 4.48
N GLU A 271 8.39 15.58 4.98
CA GLU A 271 8.59 15.86 6.40
C GLU A 271 7.29 16.33 7.02
N LEU A 272 6.85 15.60 8.04
CA LEU A 272 5.51 15.73 8.60
C LEU A 272 5.60 16.06 10.09
N LYS A 273 4.79 17.02 10.53
CA LYS A 273 4.55 17.33 11.95
C LYS A 273 3.25 16.71 12.40
N ILE A 274 3.26 15.95 13.49
CA ILE A 274 2.05 15.27 13.99
C ILE A 274 1.11 16.31 14.62
N GLU A 275 -0.15 16.33 14.16
CA GLU A 275 -1.19 17.24 14.65
C GLU A 275 -2.20 16.53 15.54
N LYS A 276 -2.51 15.27 15.23
CA LYS A 276 -3.44 14.46 16.00
C LYS A 276 -3.16 12.98 15.84
N ILE A 277 -3.35 12.24 16.94
CA ILE A 277 -3.24 10.79 16.97
C ILE A 277 -4.60 10.23 17.37
N THR A 278 -5.04 9.15 16.73
CA THR A 278 -6.31 8.49 17.05
C THR A 278 -6.13 6.99 16.94
N LYS A 279 -6.54 6.25 17.97
CA LYS A 279 -6.55 4.79 17.91
C LYS A 279 -7.72 4.33 17.02
N VAL A 280 -7.40 3.58 15.97
CA VAL A 280 -8.38 3.02 15.04
C VAL A 280 -8.11 1.53 14.92
N GLY A 281 -8.85 0.72 15.67
CA GLY A 281 -8.69 -0.74 15.64
C GLY A 281 -7.31 -1.20 16.07
N SER A 282 -6.68 -1.98 15.19
CA SER A 282 -5.31 -2.49 15.34
C SER A 282 -4.21 -1.45 15.09
N HIS A 283 -4.55 -0.23 14.68
CA HIS A 283 -3.60 0.81 14.29
C HIS A 283 -3.78 2.09 15.12
N ARG A 284 -2.69 2.86 15.24
CA ARG A 284 -2.70 4.28 15.58
C ARG A 284 -2.68 5.05 14.26
N PHE A 285 -3.70 5.88 14.06
CA PHE A 285 -3.79 6.82 12.95
C PHE A 285 -3.13 8.13 13.33
N PHE A 286 -2.23 8.60 12.49
CA PHE A 286 -1.54 9.87 12.63
C PHE A 286 -2.05 10.80 11.54
N LEU A 287 -2.70 11.89 11.96
CA LEU A 287 -2.97 13.04 11.12
C LEU A 287 -1.83 14.03 11.32
N ALA A 288 -1.15 14.36 10.23
CA ALA A 288 0.03 15.19 10.25
C ALA A 288 -0.07 16.33 9.23
N LYS A 289 0.56 17.45 9.54
CA LYS A 289 0.76 18.56 8.61
C LYS A 289 2.07 18.34 7.86
N MET A 290 2.02 18.44 6.54
CA MET A 290 3.19 18.40 5.67
C MET A 290 3.93 19.73 5.76
N ILE A 291 5.18 19.69 6.24
CA ILE A 291 6.04 20.86 6.38
C ILE A 291 6.90 21.02 5.13
N ARG A 292 7.43 19.91 4.61
CA ARG A 292 8.26 19.88 3.41
C ARG A 292 7.91 18.67 2.55
N ASP A 293 7.96 18.86 1.24
CA ASP A 293 7.81 17.82 0.24
C ASP A 293 8.79 18.09 -0.91
N GLU A 294 9.71 17.18 -1.14
CA GLU A 294 10.80 17.38 -2.08
C GLU A 294 11.11 16.11 -2.86
N THR A 295 11.04 16.20 -4.18
CA THR A 295 11.49 15.15 -5.11
C THR A 295 12.98 15.29 -5.35
N LEU A 296 13.73 14.24 -5.05
CA LEU A 296 15.20 14.20 -5.11
C LEU A 296 15.71 13.39 -6.32
N SER A 297 14.86 12.54 -6.91
CA SER A 297 15.19 11.70 -8.08
C SER A 297 13.92 11.33 -8.84
N GLU A 298 14.07 10.97 -10.12
CA GLU A 298 13.00 10.44 -10.98
C GLU A 298 12.98 8.89 -11.03
N ALA A 299 13.81 8.23 -10.22
CA ALA A 299 13.86 6.76 -10.21
C ALA A 299 12.48 6.17 -9.85
N PRO A 300 12.03 5.08 -10.52
CA PRO A 300 10.74 4.47 -10.24
C PRO A 300 10.61 4.05 -8.77
N ALA A 301 9.56 4.53 -8.10
CA ALA A 301 9.22 4.21 -6.73
C ALA A 301 8.82 2.74 -6.57
N PHE A 302 9.22 2.15 -5.45
CA PHE A 302 8.89 0.79 -5.07
C PHE A 302 7.44 0.72 -4.58
N CYS A 303 6.54 0.21 -5.41
CA CYS A 303 5.11 0.16 -5.12
C CYS A 303 4.62 -1.27 -4.90
N SER A 304 3.72 -1.46 -3.95
CA SER A 304 2.97 -2.69 -3.71
C SER A 304 1.58 -2.62 -4.35
N ILE A 305 1.16 -3.70 -5.01
CA ILE A 305 -0.18 -3.88 -5.58
C ILE A 305 -0.71 -5.26 -5.24
N HIS A 306 -2.02 -5.43 -5.37
CA HIS A 306 -2.65 -6.74 -5.28
C HIS A 306 -2.47 -7.54 -6.58
N GLY A 307 -2.25 -8.85 -6.47
CA GLY A 307 -2.05 -9.75 -7.61
C GLY A 307 -3.21 -9.78 -8.62
N PHE A 308 -4.43 -9.48 -8.20
CA PHE A 308 -5.56 -9.35 -9.14
C PHE A 308 -5.37 -8.17 -10.09
N TYR A 309 -4.89 -7.04 -9.57
CA TYR A 309 -4.56 -5.88 -10.40
C TYR A 309 -3.40 -6.19 -11.33
N GLN A 310 -2.34 -6.84 -10.83
CA GLN A 310 -1.22 -7.27 -11.69
C GLN A 310 -1.68 -8.20 -12.82
N SER A 311 -2.54 -9.17 -12.51
CA SER A 311 -3.11 -10.08 -13.50
C SER A 311 -3.93 -9.36 -14.56
N TRP A 312 -4.63 -8.29 -14.17
CA TRP A 312 -5.37 -7.43 -15.09
C TRP A 312 -4.43 -6.56 -15.94
N ARG A 313 -3.43 -5.91 -15.31
CA ARG A 313 -2.43 -5.05 -15.96
C ARG A 313 -1.70 -5.80 -17.07
N LEU A 314 -1.25 -7.02 -16.77
CA LEU A 314 -0.55 -7.89 -17.72
C LEU A 314 -1.41 -8.33 -18.92
N LYS A 315 -2.75 -8.38 -18.79
CA LYS A 315 -3.62 -8.69 -19.95
C LYS A 315 -3.64 -7.58 -20.99
N GLN A 316 -3.34 -6.35 -20.58
CA GLN A 316 -3.30 -5.19 -21.47
C GLN A 316 -1.99 -5.12 -22.26
N ILE A 317 -0.99 -5.94 -21.92
CA ILE A 317 0.35 -5.91 -22.50
C ILE A 317 0.47 -7.04 -23.54
N GLN A 318 0.90 -6.68 -24.75
CA GLN A 318 1.04 -7.62 -25.87
C GLN A 318 2.10 -8.72 -25.58
N GLU A 319 3.14 -8.40 -24.81
CA GLU A 319 4.22 -9.32 -24.37
C GLU A 319 4.01 -9.91 -22.96
N ARG A 320 2.75 -10.15 -22.59
CA ARG A 320 2.27 -10.58 -21.28
C ARG A 320 3.14 -11.57 -20.51
N ARG A 321 3.72 -12.57 -21.19
CA ARG A 321 4.48 -13.65 -20.55
C ARG A 321 5.86 -13.20 -20.08
N LYS A 322 6.60 -12.47 -20.92
CA LYS A 322 7.94 -11.96 -20.56
C LYS A 322 7.84 -10.96 -19.40
N GLU A 323 6.85 -10.08 -19.46
CA GLU A 323 6.62 -9.08 -18.41
C GLU A 323 6.20 -9.72 -17.09
N LEU A 324 5.38 -10.78 -17.13
CA LEU A 324 5.02 -11.54 -15.93
C LEU A 324 6.24 -12.23 -15.32
N GLU A 325 7.06 -12.90 -16.13
CA GLU A 325 8.28 -13.57 -15.67
C GLU A 325 9.27 -12.55 -15.06
N SER A 326 9.44 -11.39 -15.70
CA SER A 326 10.24 -10.27 -15.16
C SER A 326 9.68 -9.73 -13.84
N SER A 327 8.37 -9.46 -13.78
CA SER A 327 7.71 -8.98 -12.56
C SER A 327 7.83 -9.97 -11.40
N LEU A 328 7.67 -11.27 -11.67
CA LEU A 328 7.83 -12.33 -10.69
C LEU A 328 9.28 -12.43 -10.20
N ALA A 329 10.25 -12.31 -11.11
CA ALA A 329 11.66 -12.30 -10.76
C ALA A 329 12.00 -11.10 -9.87
N ILE A 330 11.52 -9.90 -10.21
CA ILE A 330 11.73 -8.68 -9.41
C ILE A 330 11.08 -8.80 -8.03
N ASP A 331 9.85 -9.31 -7.94
CA ASP A 331 9.16 -9.53 -6.66
C ASP A 331 9.90 -10.55 -5.78
N ALA A 332 10.35 -11.67 -6.38
CA ALA A 332 11.12 -12.69 -5.69
C ALA A 332 12.48 -12.16 -5.21
N LEU A 333 13.20 -11.41 -6.05
CA LEU A 333 14.46 -10.76 -5.69
C LEU A 333 14.27 -9.77 -4.53
N SER A 334 13.20 -8.99 -4.57
CA SER A 334 12.85 -8.04 -3.53
C SER A 334 12.56 -8.75 -2.21
N LYS A 335 11.74 -9.80 -2.21
CA LYS A 335 11.33 -10.49 -0.97
C LYS A 335 12.41 -11.38 -0.38
N LEU A 336 13.21 -12.06 -1.20
CA LEU A 336 14.18 -13.06 -0.74
C LEU A 336 15.58 -12.49 -0.54
N GLY A 337 15.88 -11.28 -1.07
CA GLY A 337 17.18 -10.63 -0.92
C GLY A 337 18.36 -11.42 -1.49
N ARG A 338 18.11 -12.47 -2.29
CA ARG A 338 19.13 -13.31 -2.93
C ARG A 338 19.05 -13.12 -4.44
N SER A 339 20.08 -12.49 -5.01
CA SER A 339 20.42 -12.69 -6.42
C SER A 339 20.87 -14.14 -6.59
N GLN A 340 19.94 -15.04 -6.90
CA GLN A 340 20.35 -16.20 -7.68
C GLN A 340 20.24 -15.75 -9.13
N SER A 341 21.38 -15.32 -9.70
CA SER A 341 21.52 -15.29 -11.16
C SER A 341 21.04 -16.66 -11.66
N PRO A 342 20.05 -16.72 -12.58
CA PRO A 342 19.69 -17.99 -13.16
C PRO A 342 20.96 -18.54 -13.78
N THR A 343 21.43 -19.68 -13.27
CA THR A 343 22.49 -20.44 -13.94
C THR A 343 21.87 -20.87 -15.25
N ILE A 344 22.10 -20.08 -16.30
CA ILE A 344 21.85 -20.49 -17.67
C ILE A 344 22.76 -21.70 -17.83
N LYS A 345 22.18 -22.89 -17.80
CA LYS A 345 22.88 -24.09 -18.22
C LYS A 345 23.08 -23.91 -19.72
N ASP A 346 24.23 -23.36 -20.08
CA ASP A 346 24.77 -23.47 -21.42
C ASP A 346 24.80 -24.96 -21.75
N THR A 347 23.82 -25.37 -22.54
CA THR A 347 23.82 -26.68 -23.18
C THR A 347 24.70 -26.50 -24.40
N GLN A 348 26.01 -26.54 -24.20
CA GLN A 348 26.95 -26.69 -25.31
C GLN A 348 26.78 -28.10 -25.88
N GLN A 349 26.54 -28.14 -27.19
CA GLN A 349 26.53 -29.31 -28.05
C GLN A 349 27.92 -29.95 -28.14
#